data_AF-A0ABD3AZX5-F1
#
_entry.id   AF-A0ABD3AZX5-F1
#
_cell.length_a   1.000
_cell.length_b   1.000
_cell.length_c   1.000
_cell.angle_alpha   90.00
_cell.angle_beta   90.00
_cell.angle_gamma   90.00
#
_symmetry.space_group_name_H-M   'P 1'
#
loop_
_entity.id
_entity.type
_entity.pdbx_description
1 polymer ?
#
loop_
_entity_poly.entity_id
_entity_poly.type
_entity_poly.pdbx_seq_one_letter_code
_entity_poly.pdbx_strand_id
1 'polypeptide(L)'
;MKIKRWKEDEKWWLWGDFGERVREAMEPYRRNGALLFYLHFFPDSDLSLATHGQLVKVTGLIWELDKVLRMVVSCGSVSLESSYEKVNRCIYTSTLLYEFEEPGMRPSYVRESCFLWRMAYSERFSTDFYITDRKSGIRALVKAGADSNVIPLIIESTLVKTTRKCEVLSSPLRKWLTERNLSAEARLLRLEEGYVKEGSSVSVIGMFQKQNDAVMIVQPQEIISTRCLFRKMLLPADFDGLILGLPRMADSASHSNAMQPLD
;
A
#
# COMPACT_ATOMS: atom_id res chain seq x y z
N MET A 1 -2.67 21.75 10.62
CA MET A 1 -1.84 20.54 10.43
C MET A 1 -1.76 20.25 8.94
N LYS A 2 -0.57 20.26 8.33
CA LYS A 2 -0.41 20.09 6.87
C LYS A 2 -0.37 18.59 6.55
N ILE A 3 -1.44 18.04 5.99
CA ILE A 3 -1.45 16.71 5.39
C ILE A 3 -0.67 16.83 4.08
N LYS A 4 0.50 16.19 3.99
CA LYS A 4 1.35 16.21 2.80
C LYS A 4 0.78 15.20 1.81
N ARG A 5 0.36 15.67 0.65
CA ARG A 5 -0.07 14.84 -0.48
C ARG A 5 1.19 14.30 -1.16
N TRP A 6 1.36 12.99 -1.18
CA TRP A 6 2.38 12.37 -2.01
C TRP A 6 1.91 12.43 -3.46
N LYS A 7 2.58 13.26 -4.25
CA LYS A 7 2.53 13.22 -5.71
C LYS A 7 3.79 12.47 -6.13
N GLU A 8 3.64 11.37 -6.85
CA GLU A 8 4.78 10.75 -7.52
C GLU A 8 5.29 11.77 -8.56
N ASP A 9 6.50 12.28 -8.37
CA ASP A 9 7.06 13.34 -9.22
C ASP A 9 7.33 12.78 -10.64
N GLU A 10 6.56 13.29 -11.59
CA GLU A 10 6.78 13.16 -13.03
C GLU A 10 8.07 13.91 -13.43
N LYS A 11 9.22 13.24 -13.45
CA LYS A 11 10.38 13.69 -14.25
C LYS A 11 11.24 12.50 -14.67
N TRP A 12 11.05 12.00 -15.89
CA TRP A 12 12.14 11.59 -16.80
C TRP A 12 11.60 11.60 -18.25
N TRP A 13 12.09 12.51 -19.09
CA TRP A 13 12.08 12.34 -20.55
C TRP A 13 13.50 12.57 -21.04
N LEU A 14 14.08 11.59 -21.75
CA LEU A 14 14.64 11.72 -23.11
C LEU A 14 15.40 10.42 -23.52
N TRP A 15 14.80 9.71 -24.49
CA TRP A 15 15.29 8.65 -25.41
C TRP A 15 15.67 7.25 -24.88
N GLY A 16 14.98 6.20 -25.39
CA GLY A 16 15.33 4.79 -25.09
C GLY A 16 14.47 3.60 -25.56
N ASP A 17 13.38 3.79 -26.30
CA ASP A 17 12.59 2.82 -27.11
C ASP A 17 12.02 1.48 -26.55
N PHE A 18 10.69 1.36 -26.70
CA PHE A 18 9.78 0.19 -26.70
C PHE A 18 9.76 -0.81 -25.52
N GLY A 19 10.89 -1.19 -24.91
CA GLY A 19 10.94 -2.17 -23.80
C GLY A 19 10.65 -1.56 -22.41
N GLU A 20 10.79 -0.24 -22.28
CA GLU A 20 10.72 0.48 -21.01
C GLU A 20 9.28 0.72 -20.53
N ARG A 21 8.31 0.97 -21.41
CA ARG A 21 6.92 1.26 -20.99
C ARG A 21 6.20 0.07 -20.37
N VAL A 22 6.45 -1.14 -20.86
CA VAL A 22 5.92 -2.38 -20.24
C VAL A 22 6.65 -2.65 -18.93
N ARG A 23 7.94 -2.33 -18.82
CA ARG A 23 8.65 -2.36 -17.54
C ARG A 23 8.08 -1.35 -16.57
N GLU A 24 7.92 -0.08 -16.92
CA GLU A 24 7.39 0.98 -16.05
C GLU A 24 5.98 0.69 -15.52
N ALA A 25 5.09 0.14 -16.35
CA ALA A 25 3.75 -0.27 -15.90
C ALA A 25 3.78 -1.50 -14.95
N MET A 26 4.81 -2.34 -15.05
CA MET A 26 5.00 -3.54 -14.23
C MET A 26 5.99 -3.35 -13.06
N GLU A 27 6.79 -2.29 -13.04
CA GLU A 27 7.83 -2.01 -12.05
C GLU A 27 7.23 -1.85 -10.64
N PRO A 28 6.11 -1.12 -10.42
CA PRO A 28 5.44 -1.11 -9.12
C PRO A 28 5.03 -2.51 -8.66
N TYR A 29 4.53 -3.35 -9.58
CA TYR A 29 4.09 -4.72 -9.29
C TYR A 29 5.28 -5.67 -9.01
N ARG A 30 6.38 -5.56 -9.77
CA ARG A 30 7.61 -6.35 -9.59
C ARG A 30 8.40 -5.93 -8.35
N ARG A 31 8.54 -4.63 -8.10
CA ARG A 31 9.18 -4.06 -6.91
C ARG A 31 8.41 -4.44 -5.64
N ASN A 32 7.08 -4.37 -5.68
CA ASN A 32 6.24 -4.83 -4.57
C ASN A 32 6.37 -6.33 -4.34
N GLY A 33 6.54 -7.15 -5.38
CA GLY A 33 6.79 -8.59 -5.24
C GLY A 33 8.10 -8.92 -4.50
N ALA A 34 9.20 -8.27 -4.86
CA ALA A 34 10.49 -8.47 -4.20
C ALA A 34 10.48 -7.96 -2.74
N LEU A 35 9.87 -6.79 -2.48
CA LEU A 35 9.73 -6.24 -1.13
C LEU A 35 8.73 -7.03 -0.27
N LEU A 36 7.67 -7.59 -0.84
CA LEU A 36 6.74 -8.49 -0.16
C LEU A 36 7.44 -9.79 0.24
N PHE A 37 8.25 -10.34 -0.66
CA PHE A 37 9.11 -11.48 -0.33
C PHE A 37 10.07 -11.12 0.81
N TYR A 38 10.78 -9.99 0.70
CA TYR A 38 11.68 -9.52 1.74
C TYR A 38 10.97 -9.35 3.10
N LEU A 39 9.84 -8.64 3.12
CA LEU A 39 9.00 -8.46 4.30
C LEU A 39 8.63 -9.81 4.91
N HIS A 40 8.27 -10.78 4.08
CA HIS A 40 7.87 -12.07 4.57
C HIS A 40 9.02 -12.82 5.24
N PHE A 41 10.17 -12.92 4.57
CA PHE A 41 11.29 -13.77 5.01
C PHE A 41 12.23 -13.10 6.00
N PHE A 42 12.17 -11.78 6.16
CA PHE A 42 12.91 -11.10 7.21
C PHE A 42 12.44 -11.60 8.59
N PRO A 43 13.34 -11.95 9.51
CA PRO A 43 12.95 -12.50 10.82
C PRO A 43 12.39 -11.43 11.74
N ASP A 44 11.37 -11.77 12.52
CA ASP A 44 10.86 -10.88 13.57
C ASP A 44 11.94 -10.60 14.62
N SER A 45 12.16 -9.32 14.87
CA SER A 45 13.14 -8.82 15.82
C SER A 45 12.59 -8.84 17.24
N ASP A 46 13.48 -8.93 18.22
CA ASP A 46 13.15 -8.68 19.63
C ASP A 46 13.61 -7.26 19.96
N LEU A 47 12.66 -6.36 20.22
CA LEU A 47 12.98 -4.95 20.47
C LEU A 47 13.75 -4.73 21.78
N SER A 48 13.72 -5.68 22.71
CA SER A 48 14.52 -5.59 23.94
C SER A 48 16.02 -5.81 23.69
N LEU A 49 16.36 -6.51 22.61
CA LEU A 49 17.73 -6.83 22.20
C LEU A 49 18.23 -5.97 21.03
N ALA A 50 17.37 -5.14 20.45
CA ALA A 50 17.69 -4.32 19.29
C ALA A 50 18.66 -3.17 19.65
N THR A 51 19.61 -2.93 18.75
CA THR A 51 20.59 -1.84 18.88
C THR A 51 20.17 -0.61 18.08
N HIS A 52 20.57 0.59 18.53
CA HIS A 52 20.26 1.83 17.81
C HIS A 52 20.77 1.77 16.37
N GLY A 53 19.91 2.08 15.40
CA GLY A 53 20.24 2.00 13.98
C GLY A 53 20.20 0.59 13.40
N GLN A 54 19.69 -0.40 14.13
CA GLN A 54 19.45 -1.74 13.59
C GLN A 54 18.18 -1.79 12.75
N LEU A 55 18.22 -2.46 11.60
CA LEU A 55 17.02 -2.79 10.85
C LEU A 55 16.22 -3.87 11.60
N VAL A 56 14.96 -3.58 11.91
CA VAL A 56 14.07 -4.47 12.66
C VAL A 56 12.79 -4.75 11.89
N LYS A 57 12.20 -5.92 12.17
CA LYS A 57 10.84 -6.27 11.76
C LYS A 57 9.99 -6.57 12.98
N VAL A 58 8.79 -6.00 13.02
CA VAL A 58 7.78 -6.30 14.02
C VAL A 58 6.51 -6.74 13.32
N THR A 59 6.02 -7.94 13.65
CA THR A 59 4.81 -8.53 13.06
C THR A 59 3.71 -8.71 14.11
N GLY A 60 2.51 -8.25 13.79
CA GLY A 60 1.33 -8.29 14.66
C GLY A 60 0.52 -9.60 14.62
N LEU A 61 0.93 -10.61 13.86
CA LEU A 61 0.23 -11.89 13.78
C LEU A 61 1.24 -13.03 13.64
N ILE A 62 1.21 -13.96 14.60
CA ILE A 62 2.00 -15.19 14.56
C ILE A 62 1.08 -16.36 14.91
N TRP A 63 1.14 -17.41 14.09
CA TRP A 63 0.52 -18.70 14.38
C TRP A 63 1.52 -19.52 15.18
N GLU A 64 1.19 -19.86 16.43
CA GLU A 64 1.97 -20.80 17.22
C GLU A 64 1.03 -21.82 17.86
N LEU A 65 1.11 -23.08 17.38
CA LEU A 65 0.47 -24.26 17.97
C LEU A 65 -1.00 -24.00 18.40
N ASP A 66 -1.87 -23.72 17.42
CA ASP A 66 -3.32 -23.44 17.57
C ASP A 66 -3.70 -22.16 18.34
N LYS A 67 -2.74 -21.34 18.78
CA LYS A 67 -3.01 -20.03 19.37
C LYS A 67 -2.73 -18.91 18.36
N VAL A 68 -3.78 -18.18 18.03
CA VAL A 68 -3.70 -16.94 17.25
C VAL A 68 -3.48 -15.79 18.22
N LEU A 69 -2.22 -15.39 18.41
CA LEU A 69 -1.94 -14.15 19.13
C LEU A 69 -2.02 -12.98 18.15
N ARG A 70 -3.05 -12.14 18.33
CA ARG A 70 -3.22 -10.92 17.55
C ARG A 70 -2.65 -9.75 18.32
N MET A 71 -1.60 -9.16 17.78
CA MET A 71 -1.13 -7.85 18.18
C MET A 71 -1.54 -6.87 17.11
N VAL A 72 -2.12 -5.79 17.56
CA VAL A 72 -2.85 -4.88 16.69
C VAL A 72 -2.19 -3.52 16.71
N VAL A 73 -2.24 -2.85 15.57
CA VAL A 73 -1.83 -1.46 15.50
C VAL A 73 -2.84 -0.59 16.23
N SER A 74 -2.34 0.46 16.88
CA SER A 74 -3.16 1.52 17.47
C SER A 74 -2.77 2.86 16.89
N CYS A 75 -3.75 3.72 16.63
CA CYS A 75 -3.48 5.06 16.13
C CYS A 75 -2.59 5.83 17.11
N GLY A 76 -1.75 6.72 16.57
CA GLY A 76 -1.04 7.72 17.35
C GLY A 76 -1.98 8.85 17.79
N SER A 77 -1.43 10.06 17.88
CA SER A 77 -2.22 11.28 18.17
C SER A 77 -3.20 11.66 17.06
N VAL A 78 -2.99 11.15 15.86
CA VAL A 78 -3.78 11.46 14.66
C VAL A 78 -4.23 10.17 14.01
N SER A 79 -5.45 10.17 13.51
CA SER A 79 -6.00 9.05 12.73
C SER A 79 -6.58 9.55 11.42
N LEU A 80 -6.59 8.67 10.42
CA LEU A 80 -7.08 8.94 9.07
C LEU A 80 -8.51 8.43 8.89
N GLU A 81 -9.17 9.00 7.90
CA GLU A 81 -10.43 8.53 7.33
C GLU A 81 -10.17 8.06 5.89
N SER A 82 -10.67 6.87 5.50
CA SER A 82 -10.58 6.42 4.11
C SER A 82 -11.40 7.32 3.19
N SER A 83 -11.02 7.41 1.93
CA SER A 83 -11.55 8.47 1.10
C SER A 83 -12.99 8.24 0.68
N TYR A 84 -13.30 7.05 0.16
CA TYR A 84 -14.58 6.74 -0.47
C TYR A 84 -15.51 6.01 0.50
N GLU A 85 -15.03 4.98 1.19
CA GLU A 85 -15.83 4.23 2.18
C GLU A 85 -16.01 4.95 3.50
N LYS A 86 -15.22 6.01 3.77
CA LYS A 86 -15.28 6.78 5.01
C LYS A 86 -14.97 5.94 6.26
N VAL A 87 -13.97 5.07 6.16
CA VAL A 87 -13.53 4.24 7.29
C VAL A 87 -12.63 5.05 8.22
N ASN A 88 -13.11 5.26 9.43
CA ASN A 88 -12.42 6.03 10.47
C ASN A 88 -11.34 5.21 11.17
N ARG A 89 -10.43 5.93 11.85
CA ARG A 89 -9.35 5.35 12.69
C ARG A 89 -8.37 4.50 11.88
N CYS A 90 -7.99 4.99 10.70
CA CYS A 90 -6.98 4.35 9.87
C CYS A 90 -5.57 4.88 10.18
N ILE A 91 -4.57 4.01 10.09
CA ILE A 91 -3.15 4.38 10.15
C ILE A 91 -2.54 4.59 8.76
N TYR A 92 -3.18 4.01 7.74
CA TYR A 92 -2.83 4.12 6.32
C TYR A 92 -4.10 4.08 5.48
N THR A 93 -4.15 4.87 4.41
CA THR A 93 -5.22 4.86 3.39
C THR A 93 -4.61 5.03 2.00
N SER A 94 -5.23 4.39 1.00
CA SER A 94 -4.87 4.44 -0.42
C SER A 94 -6.16 4.47 -1.22
N THR A 95 -6.32 5.43 -2.13
CA THR A 95 -7.45 5.47 -3.05
C THR A 95 -6.93 5.75 -4.45
N LEU A 96 -7.25 4.84 -5.38
CA LEU A 96 -6.75 4.84 -6.75
C LEU A 96 -7.94 4.90 -7.70
N LEU A 97 -7.90 5.83 -8.66
CA LEU A 97 -8.85 5.87 -9.76
C LEU A 97 -8.13 5.48 -11.04
N TYR A 98 -8.65 4.48 -11.72
CA TYR A 98 -8.25 4.12 -13.07
C TYR A 98 -9.33 4.51 -14.06
N GLU A 99 -8.88 4.96 -15.22
CA GLU A 99 -9.70 5.24 -16.39
C GLU A 99 -9.27 4.30 -17.51
N PHE A 100 -10.24 3.80 -18.27
CA PHE A 100 -9.94 3.02 -19.46
C PHE A 100 -9.66 3.95 -20.63
N GLU A 101 -8.48 3.84 -21.26
CA GLU A 101 -8.19 4.52 -22.51
C GLU A 101 -8.71 3.67 -23.68
N GLU A 102 -9.56 4.26 -24.53
CA GLU A 102 -9.94 3.61 -25.78
C GLU A 102 -8.77 3.68 -26.77
N PRO A 103 -8.37 2.56 -27.40
CA PRO A 103 -7.36 2.60 -28.45
C PRO A 103 -7.91 3.45 -29.59
N GLY A 104 -7.22 4.56 -29.92
CA GLY A 104 -7.55 5.35 -31.10
C GLY A 104 -7.53 4.46 -32.34
N MET A 105 -8.56 4.55 -33.19
CA MET A 105 -8.59 3.89 -34.50
C MET A 105 -7.45 4.43 -35.38
N ARG A 106 -6.25 3.84 -35.27
CA ARG A 106 -5.22 3.91 -36.30
C ARG A 106 -4.96 2.47 -36.79
N PRO A 107 -5.25 2.15 -38.06
CA PRO A 107 -5.01 0.82 -38.58
C PRO A 107 -3.52 0.70 -38.93
N SER A 108 -2.74 0.05 -38.07
CA SER A 108 -1.51 -0.65 -38.48
C SER A 108 -1.06 -1.59 -37.37
N TYR A 109 -1.54 -2.83 -37.48
CA TYR A 109 -0.76 -4.04 -37.27
C TYR A 109 0.33 -4.00 -36.18
N VAL A 110 -0.04 -3.89 -34.90
CA VAL A 110 0.70 -4.58 -33.83
C VAL A 110 -0.31 -5.13 -32.83
N ARG A 111 -0.37 -6.45 -32.80
CA ARG A 111 -1.23 -7.26 -31.94
C ARG A 111 -0.59 -7.31 -30.55
N GLU A 112 -0.70 -6.24 -29.76
CA GLU A 112 -0.27 -6.24 -28.35
C GLU A 112 -0.79 -4.98 -27.63
N SER A 113 -1.97 -5.06 -27.02
CA SER A 113 -2.49 -3.99 -26.13
C SER A 113 -3.12 -4.66 -24.90
N CYS A 114 -2.27 -5.15 -24.00
CA CYS A 114 -2.70 -5.89 -22.82
C CYS A 114 -3.05 -4.99 -21.62
N PHE A 115 -2.83 -3.67 -21.70
CA PHE A 115 -3.01 -2.76 -20.55
C PHE A 115 -3.67 -1.44 -20.97
N LEU A 116 -5.01 -1.41 -20.94
CA LEU A 116 -5.83 -0.26 -21.34
C LEU A 116 -6.34 0.58 -20.15
N TRP A 117 -5.85 0.34 -18.94
CA TRP A 117 -6.21 1.11 -17.75
C TRP A 117 -5.09 2.08 -17.38
N ARG A 118 -5.37 3.38 -17.43
CA ARG A 118 -4.49 4.45 -16.98
C ARG A 118 -4.88 4.87 -15.56
N MET A 119 -3.90 5.04 -14.67
CA MET A 119 -4.15 5.66 -13.37
C MET A 119 -4.43 7.16 -13.56
N ALA A 120 -5.65 7.59 -13.26
CA ALA A 120 -6.11 8.97 -13.41
C ALA A 120 -5.99 9.78 -12.13
N TYR A 121 -6.01 9.10 -10.97
CA TYR A 121 -5.86 9.74 -9.65
C TYR A 121 -5.27 8.74 -8.66
N SER A 122 -4.44 9.24 -7.74
CA SER A 122 -3.92 8.49 -6.60
C SER A 122 -3.83 9.41 -5.39
N GLU A 123 -4.32 8.94 -4.24
CA GLU A 123 -4.06 9.54 -2.95
C GLU A 123 -3.67 8.46 -1.94
N ARG A 124 -2.53 8.66 -1.26
CA ARG A 124 -2.04 7.77 -0.21
C ARG A 124 -1.64 8.60 1.00
N PHE A 125 -2.10 8.19 2.17
CA PHE A 125 -1.83 8.86 3.43
C PHE A 125 -1.45 7.86 4.50
N SER A 126 -0.52 8.26 5.36
CA SER A 126 -0.10 7.50 6.53
C SER A 126 0.07 8.45 7.72
N THR A 127 -0.07 7.91 8.92
CA THR A 127 0.13 8.64 10.18
C THR A 127 1.02 7.84 11.10
N ASP A 128 1.65 8.50 12.07
CA ASP A 128 2.37 7.81 13.13
C ASP A 128 1.40 6.90 13.92
N PHE A 129 1.85 5.70 14.24
CA PHE A 129 1.05 4.69 14.92
C PHE A 129 1.89 3.86 15.87
N TYR A 130 1.24 3.15 16.78
CA TYR A 130 1.91 2.24 17.68
C TYR A 130 1.75 0.79 17.22
N ILE A 131 2.85 0.05 17.34
CA ILE A 131 2.88 -1.41 17.24
C ILE A 131 3.55 -1.96 18.49
N THR A 132 3.08 -3.12 18.96
CA THR A 132 3.70 -3.77 20.12
C THR A 132 4.48 -4.98 19.63
N ASP A 133 5.73 -5.12 20.09
CA ASP A 133 6.54 -6.30 19.84
C ASP A 133 6.06 -7.46 20.71
N ARG A 134 5.76 -8.59 20.08
CA ARG A 134 5.33 -9.80 20.77
C ARG A 134 6.37 -10.34 21.73
N LYS A 135 7.64 -10.35 21.32
CA LYS A 135 8.69 -11.04 22.06
C LYS A 135 8.97 -10.34 23.38
N SER A 136 9.11 -9.02 23.32
CA SER A 136 9.43 -8.20 24.49
C SER A 136 8.22 -7.54 25.17
N GLY A 137 7.07 -7.44 24.51
CA GLY A 137 5.93 -6.62 24.96
C GLY A 137 6.14 -5.11 24.79
N ILE A 138 7.27 -4.67 24.23
CA ILE A 138 7.60 -3.26 24.06
C ILE A 138 6.67 -2.63 23.03
N ARG A 139 6.03 -1.53 23.41
CA ARG A 139 5.24 -0.69 22.51
C ARG A 139 6.17 0.31 21.81
N ALA A 140 6.30 0.18 20.50
CA ALA A 140 7.10 1.06 19.66
C ALA A 140 6.21 2.07 18.91
N LEU A 141 6.68 3.31 18.81
CA LEU A 141 6.10 4.32 17.92
C LEU A 141 6.70 4.15 16.52
N VAL A 142 5.87 3.83 15.54
CA VAL A 142 6.25 3.83 14.13
C VAL A 142 6.07 5.24 13.57
N LYS A 143 7.18 5.85 13.14
CA LYS A 143 7.19 7.19 12.54
C LYS A 143 6.84 7.10 11.06
N ALA A 144 5.56 6.94 10.74
CA ALA A 144 5.02 6.77 9.39
C ALA A 144 4.22 7.99 8.89
N GLY A 145 4.23 9.11 9.61
CA GLY A 145 3.54 10.34 9.23
C GLY A 145 4.17 11.10 8.06
N ALA A 146 3.77 12.36 7.91
CA ALA A 146 4.04 13.21 6.72
C ALA A 146 5.52 13.44 6.35
N ASP A 147 6.44 13.18 7.29
CA ASP A 147 7.88 13.37 7.11
C ASP A 147 8.64 12.05 6.86
N SER A 148 7.90 10.95 6.67
CA SER A 148 8.47 9.62 6.44
C SER A 148 7.99 9.01 5.13
N ASN A 149 8.90 8.41 4.37
CA ASN A 149 8.60 7.54 3.25
C ASN A 149 8.07 6.20 3.77
N VAL A 150 6.92 5.79 3.26
CA VAL A 150 6.27 4.52 3.57
C VAL A 150 6.10 3.77 2.26
N ILE A 151 6.53 2.51 2.25
CA ILE A 151 6.33 1.59 1.13
C ILE A 151 5.22 0.62 1.54
N PRO A 152 3.97 0.90 1.12
CA PRO A 152 2.83 0.07 1.46
C PRO A 152 2.79 -1.18 0.57
N LEU A 153 2.75 -2.34 1.22
CA LEU A 153 2.49 -3.65 0.63
C LEU A 153 1.08 -4.09 1.02
N ILE A 154 0.12 -3.22 0.72
CA ILE A 154 -1.30 -3.36 1.03
C ILE A 154 -2.04 -3.45 -0.28
N ILE A 155 -2.98 -4.40 -0.38
CA ILE A 155 -3.77 -4.63 -1.58
C ILE A 155 -5.02 -3.75 -1.50
N GLU A 156 -5.23 -2.89 -2.50
CA GLU A 156 -6.47 -2.15 -2.67
C GLU A 156 -7.60 -3.05 -3.20
N SER A 157 -8.82 -2.84 -2.70
CA SER A 157 -10.03 -3.53 -3.15
C SER A 157 -10.76 -2.69 -4.19
N THR A 158 -11.21 -3.29 -5.29
CA THR A 158 -12.08 -2.60 -6.24
C THR A 158 -13.45 -2.36 -5.64
N LEU A 159 -13.79 -1.09 -5.42
CA LEU A 159 -15.08 -0.68 -4.85
C LEU A 159 -16.11 -0.31 -5.90
N VAL A 160 -15.64 0.32 -6.98
CA VAL A 160 -16.49 0.74 -8.09
C VAL A 160 -15.86 0.33 -9.39
N LYS A 161 -16.67 -0.26 -10.27
CA LYS A 161 -16.30 -0.53 -11.66
C LYS A 161 -17.48 -0.17 -12.54
N THR A 162 -17.33 0.85 -13.37
CA THR A 162 -18.38 1.26 -14.30
C THR A 162 -18.31 0.44 -15.59
N THR A 163 -19.36 0.52 -16.40
CA THR A 163 -19.43 -0.19 -17.69
C THR A 163 -19.67 0.79 -18.82
N ARG A 164 -19.38 0.36 -20.06
CA ARG A 164 -19.61 1.17 -21.28
C ARG A 164 -21.08 1.59 -21.47
N LYS A 165 -22.01 0.87 -20.86
CA LYS A 165 -23.45 1.12 -20.97
C LYS A 165 -23.95 2.15 -19.95
N CYS A 166 -23.11 2.58 -19.01
CA CYS A 166 -23.48 3.57 -18.02
C CYS A 166 -23.48 4.97 -18.67
N GLU A 167 -24.67 5.54 -18.88
CA GLU A 167 -24.82 6.93 -19.34
C GLU A 167 -24.62 7.94 -18.21
N VAL A 168 -24.88 7.53 -16.96
CA VAL A 168 -24.80 8.37 -15.77
C VAL A 168 -24.03 7.64 -14.67
N LEU A 169 -23.08 8.35 -14.06
CA LEU A 169 -22.33 7.85 -12.89
C LEU A 169 -23.20 7.93 -11.63
N SER A 170 -22.97 7.04 -10.66
CA SER A 170 -23.68 7.07 -9.38
C SER A 170 -23.44 8.40 -8.64
N SER A 171 -24.45 8.86 -7.89
CA SER A 171 -24.37 10.12 -7.13
C SER A 171 -23.15 10.16 -6.18
N PRO A 172 -22.84 9.10 -5.40
CA PRO A 172 -21.64 9.10 -4.54
C PRO A 172 -20.33 9.25 -5.32
N LEU A 173 -20.20 8.56 -6.46
CA LEU A 173 -19.00 8.65 -7.30
C LEU A 173 -18.86 10.03 -7.93
N ARG A 174 -19.94 10.61 -8.46
CA ARG A 174 -19.91 11.98 -9.02
C ARG A 174 -19.50 13.02 -7.99
N LYS A 175 -20.07 12.94 -6.78
CA LYS A 175 -19.71 13.84 -5.67
C LYS A 175 -18.22 13.70 -5.34
N TRP A 176 -17.74 12.47 -5.16
CA TRP A 176 -16.33 12.18 -4.84
C TRP A 176 -15.36 12.70 -5.91
N LEU A 177 -15.69 12.53 -7.20
CA LEU A 177 -14.91 13.06 -8.33
C LEU A 177 -14.88 14.59 -8.34
N THR A 178 -16.04 15.22 -8.16
CA THR A 178 -16.17 16.68 -8.20
C THR A 178 -15.41 17.35 -7.05
N GLU A 179 -15.45 16.79 -5.84
CA GLU A 179 -14.68 17.26 -4.68
C GLU A 179 -13.16 17.24 -4.91
N ARG A 180 -12.68 16.44 -5.88
CA ARG A 180 -11.27 16.30 -6.27
C ARG A 180 -10.94 17.00 -7.58
N ASN A 181 -11.86 17.78 -8.14
CA ASN A 181 -11.73 18.44 -9.45
C ASN A 181 -11.48 17.44 -10.60
N LEU A 182 -12.08 16.26 -10.54
CA LEU A 182 -12.04 15.25 -11.60
C LEU A 182 -13.32 15.27 -12.44
N SER A 183 -13.24 14.89 -13.72
CA SER A 183 -14.42 14.82 -14.59
C SER A 183 -15.45 13.82 -14.06
N ALA A 184 -16.69 14.31 -13.89
CA ALA A 184 -17.88 13.55 -13.48
C ALA A 184 -18.71 13.01 -14.67
N GLU A 185 -18.16 13.13 -15.89
CA GLU A 185 -18.74 12.55 -17.10
C GLU A 185 -18.67 11.02 -17.06
N ALA A 186 -19.66 10.39 -17.69
CA ALA A 186 -19.73 8.94 -17.72
C ALA A 186 -18.67 8.36 -18.66
N ARG A 187 -17.86 7.46 -18.10
CA ARG A 187 -16.77 6.76 -18.78
C ARG A 187 -16.43 5.49 -18.01
N LEU A 188 -15.58 4.64 -18.57
CA LEU A 188 -15.08 3.45 -17.88
C LEU A 188 -14.09 3.86 -16.79
N LEU A 189 -14.50 3.66 -15.56
CA LEU A 189 -13.77 3.98 -14.34
C LEU A 189 -13.69 2.73 -13.47
N ARG A 190 -12.56 2.62 -12.77
CA ARG A 190 -12.37 1.65 -11.70
C ARG A 190 -11.79 2.39 -10.50
N LEU A 191 -12.54 2.45 -9.41
CA LEU A 191 -12.10 3.02 -8.14
C LEU A 191 -11.69 1.87 -7.22
N GLU A 192 -10.47 1.94 -6.73
CA GLU A 192 -9.91 0.99 -5.77
C GLU A 192 -9.54 1.74 -4.49
N GLU A 193 -9.78 1.12 -3.33
CA GLU A 193 -9.42 1.68 -2.04
C GLU A 193 -8.81 0.60 -1.14
N GLY A 194 -7.78 0.96 -0.39
CA GLY A 194 -7.15 0.11 0.61
C GLY A 194 -6.86 0.93 1.86
N TYR A 195 -6.98 0.32 3.03
CA TYR A 195 -6.70 0.98 4.30
C TYR A 195 -6.21 -0.02 5.33
N VAL A 196 -5.51 0.49 6.35
CA VAL A 196 -5.20 -0.27 7.57
C VAL A 196 -5.85 0.44 8.73
N LYS A 197 -6.82 -0.24 9.35
CA LYS A 197 -7.56 0.27 10.49
C LYS A 197 -6.83 -0.04 11.79
N GLU A 198 -7.00 0.80 12.80
CA GLU A 198 -6.69 0.40 14.17
C GLU A 198 -7.38 -0.93 14.51
N GLY A 199 -6.67 -1.79 15.23
CA GLY A 199 -7.12 -3.16 15.48
C GLY A 199 -6.65 -4.17 14.42
N SER A 200 -6.11 -3.71 13.28
CA SER A 200 -5.52 -4.60 12.28
C SER A 200 -4.14 -5.11 12.72
N SER A 201 -3.81 -6.33 12.33
CA SER A 201 -2.44 -6.85 12.42
C SER A 201 -1.67 -6.45 11.16
N VAL A 202 -0.43 -5.99 11.34
CA VAL A 202 0.48 -5.59 10.25
C VAL A 202 1.87 -6.15 10.49
N SER A 203 2.73 -6.10 9.48
CA SER A 203 4.18 -6.24 9.61
C SER A 203 4.84 -4.92 9.22
N VAL A 204 5.80 -4.47 10.04
CA VAL A 204 6.58 -3.24 9.79
C VAL A 204 8.06 -3.59 9.74
N ILE A 205 8.77 -3.11 8.72
CA ILE A 205 10.23 -3.07 8.68
C ILE A 205 10.69 -1.61 8.71
N GLY A 206 11.65 -1.33 9.59
CA GLY A 206 12.26 -0.01 9.71
C GLY A 206 13.48 -0.02 10.62
N MET A 207 14.06 1.16 10.83
CA MET A 207 15.23 1.34 11.68
C MET A 207 14.79 1.53 13.13
N PHE A 208 15.34 0.71 14.01
CA PHE A 208 15.16 0.85 15.44
C PHE A 208 15.90 2.09 15.95
N GLN A 209 15.18 2.92 16.69
CA GLN A 209 15.75 4.03 17.43
C GLN A 209 15.24 3.98 18.88
N LYS A 210 16.17 4.20 19.82
CA LYS A 210 15.85 4.44 21.22
C LYS A 210 16.30 5.85 21.59
N GLN A 211 15.38 6.68 22.06
CA GLN A 211 15.65 8.04 22.51
C GLN A 211 14.86 8.32 23.79
N ASN A 212 15.53 8.70 24.88
CA ASN A 212 14.90 9.03 26.17
C ASN A 212 13.84 8.00 26.60
N ASP A 213 14.19 6.72 26.54
CA ASP A 213 13.32 5.55 26.80
C ASP A 213 12.13 5.34 25.86
N ALA A 214 11.90 6.22 24.89
CA ALA A 214 10.97 5.96 23.81
C ALA A 214 11.61 5.04 22.76
N VAL A 215 10.90 3.96 22.43
CA VAL A 215 11.25 3.06 21.33
C VAL A 215 10.51 3.49 20.08
N MET A 216 11.27 3.71 19.00
CA MET A 216 10.75 4.16 17.72
C MET A 216 11.23 3.24 16.59
N ILE A 217 10.38 3.11 15.58
CA ILE A 217 10.72 2.51 14.30
C ILE A 217 10.57 3.60 13.25
N VAL A 218 11.67 3.96 12.60
CA VAL A 218 11.74 5.09 11.66
C VAL A 218 12.21 4.62 10.29
N GLN A 219 12.04 5.46 9.26
CA GLN A 219 12.56 5.14 7.93
C GLN A 219 14.10 4.98 7.94
N PRO A 220 14.66 4.18 7.02
CA PRO A 220 16.08 4.16 6.75
C PRO A 220 16.65 5.56 6.48
N GLN A 221 17.85 5.85 6.99
CA GLN A 221 18.57 7.10 6.68
C GLN A 221 19.31 7.00 5.34
N GLU A 222 19.60 5.78 4.91
CA GLU A 222 20.24 5.44 3.66
C GLU A 222 19.42 4.34 2.95
N ILE A 223 19.57 4.26 1.63
CA ILE A 223 18.94 3.21 0.83
C ILE A 223 19.46 1.84 1.28
N ILE A 224 18.55 0.95 1.64
CA ILE A 224 18.85 -0.43 2.01
C ILE A 224 18.59 -1.32 0.80
N SER A 225 19.64 -2.03 0.38
CA SER A 225 19.48 -3.10 -0.60
C SER A 225 19.07 -4.39 0.09
N THR A 226 18.03 -5.05 -0.42
CA THR A 226 17.63 -6.39 0.06
C THR A 226 18.70 -7.45 -0.21
N ARG A 227 19.77 -7.09 -0.96
CA ARG A 227 20.78 -7.97 -1.57
C ARG A 227 20.14 -8.99 -2.51
N CYS A 228 20.92 -9.52 -3.45
CA CYS A 228 20.37 -10.42 -4.46
C CYS A 228 19.95 -11.77 -3.86
N LEU A 229 18.66 -12.09 -3.95
CA LEU A 229 18.09 -13.35 -3.50
C LEU A 229 18.22 -14.43 -4.60
N PHE A 230 19.45 -14.70 -5.04
CA PHE A 230 19.76 -15.59 -6.17
C PHE A 230 19.18 -17.00 -6.04
N ARG A 231 18.89 -17.49 -4.82
CA ARG A 231 18.27 -18.81 -4.63
C ARG A 231 16.84 -18.92 -5.20
N LYS A 232 16.18 -17.82 -5.60
CA LYS A 232 14.78 -17.84 -6.08
C LYS A 232 14.45 -16.93 -7.28
N MET A 233 15.44 -16.48 -8.07
CA MET A 233 15.22 -15.65 -9.28
C MET A 233 14.44 -14.32 -9.08
N LEU A 234 14.44 -13.74 -7.88
CA LEU A 234 13.92 -12.38 -7.67
C LEU A 234 15.07 -11.38 -7.76
N LEU A 235 14.89 -10.32 -8.56
CA LEU A 235 15.86 -9.23 -8.67
C LEU A 235 16.02 -8.53 -7.31
N PRO A 236 17.23 -8.03 -6.98
CA PRO A 236 17.41 -7.17 -5.80
C PRO A 236 16.42 -6.01 -5.84
N ALA A 237 15.84 -5.68 -4.68
CA ALA A 237 15.07 -4.47 -4.52
C ALA A 237 15.79 -3.57 -3.52
N ASP A 238 15.74 -2.28 -3.78
CA ASP A 238 16.26 -1.26 -2.89
C ASP A 238 15.10 -0.46 -2.30
N PHE A 239 15.20 -0.13 -1.01
CA PHE A 239 14.18 0.62 -0.29
C PHE A 239 14.79 1.63 0.67
N ASP A 240 14.16 2.79 0.77
CA ASP A 240 14.53 3.93 1.61
C ASP A 240 13.38 4.39 2.52
N GLY A 241 12.30 3.60 2.57
CA GLY A 241 11.11 3.86 3.37
C GLY A 241 10.80 2.76 4.37
N LEU A 242 9.88 3.06 5.29
CA LEU A 242 9.25 2.06 6.16
C LEU A 242 8.43 1.09 5.32
N ILE A 243 8.73 -0.20 5.37
CA ILE A 243 7.88 -1.19 4.69
C ILE A 243 6.71 -1.52 5.62
N LEU A 244 5.50 -1.28 5.16
CA LEU A 244 4.26 -1.60 5.88
C LEU A 244 3.47 -2.61 5.04
N GLY A 245 3.24 -3.81 5.56
CA GLY A 245 2.43 -4.80 4.86
C GLY A 245 1.51 -5.56 5.80
N LEU A 246 0.57 -6.31 5.23
CA LEU A 246 -0.24 -7.25 6.00
C LEU A 246 0.62 -8.46 6.38
N PRO A 247 0.44 -9.04 7.58
CA PRO A 247 1.09 -10.30 7.93
C PRO A 247 0.62 -11.38 6.95
N ARG A 248 1.43 -12.42 6.76
CA ARG A 248 1.05 -13.56 5.91
C ARG A 248 -0.32 -14.08 6.34
N MET A 249 -1.33 -13.87 5.50
CA MET A 249 -2.58 -14.60 5.56
C MET A 249 -2.48 -15.71 4.51
N ALA A 250 -2.79 -16.94 4.90
CA ALA A 250 -3.28 -17.93 3.95
C ALA A 250 -4.48 -17.27 3.23
N ASP A 251 -4.55 -17.51 1.92
CA ASP A 251 -5.47 -16.90 0.97
C ASP A 251 -6.79 -16.42 1.57
N SER A 252 -7.17 -15.19 1.24
CA SER A 252 -8.46 -14.60 1.53
C SER A 252 -9.61 -15.53 1.16
N ALA A 253 -10.15 -16.26 2.13
CA ALA A 253 -11.46 -16.85 2.02
C ALA A 253 -12.50 -15.72 2.11
N SER A 254 -13.08 -15.42 0.95
CA SER A 254 -14.45 -14.93 0.75
C SER A 254 -14.91 -13.70 1.54
N HIS A 255 -14.85 -12.54 0.90
CA HIS A 255 -15.99 -11.61 0.93
C HIS A 255 -16.67 -11.61 -0.44
N SER A 256 -17.28 -12.74 -0.78
CA SER A 256 -18.37 -12.83 -1.74
C SER A 256 -19.66 -12.97 -0.96
N ASN A 257 -20.19 -11.88 -0.41
CA ASN A 257 -21.62 -11.87 -0.11
C ASN A 257 -22.34 -11.52 -1.40
N ALA A 258 -22.74 -12.60 -2.08
CA ALA A 258 -23.68 -12.58 -3.16
C ALA A 258 -24.98 -11.90 -2.69
N MET A 259 -25.50 -11.07 -3.59
CA MET A 259 -26.86 -10.55 -3.59
C MET A 259 -27.84 -11.71 -3.38
N GLN A 260 -28.62 -11.69 -2.29
CA GLN A 260 -29.79 -12.57 -2.17
C GLN A 260 -30.92 -12.02 -3.06
N PRO A 261 -31.68 -12.85 -3.79
CA PRO A 261 -32.90 -12.42 -4.45
C PRO A 261 -33.99 -12.15 -3.41
N LEU A 262 -34.75 -11.08 -3.60
CA LEU A 262 -36.04 -10.88 -2.97
C LEU A 262 -37.07 -11.78 -3.68
N ASP A 263 -37.71 -12.66 -2.92
CA ASP A 263 -39.07 -13.12 -3.21
C ASP A 263 -40.08 -12.07 -2.68
#